data_AF-A0A1B3W5H8-F1
#
_entry.id   AF-A0A1B3W5H8-F1
#
_cell.length_a   1.000
_cell.length_b   1.000
_cell.length_c   1.000
_cell.angle_alpha   90.00
_cell.angle_beta   90.00
_cell.angle_gamma   90.00
#
_symmetry.space_group_name_H-M   'P 1'
#
loop_
_entity.id
_entity.type
_entity.pdbx_description
1 polymer ?
#
loop_
_entity_poly.entity_id
_entity_poly.type
_entity_poly.pdbx_seq_one_letter_code
_entity_poly.pdbx_strand_id
1 'polypeptide(L)'
;MSVQLDSANAVANAQNSQAGVWEQPVEHASRIERHELENAPFVSDAGEVRGPGAGDREGATRIDGDATNAGGRTQTETADGKPVLVDPLHESPEVSITRERTAVEEGGQLYAISDQLVFTTGSGNDSVQVTQNPNGSLNFDVNGETYEVELARGQEITIRAGDGDDTIEIDSGVSVNFVIEGGRGDDVINALGSGDNRIAGGAGNDTVQVGTGNNYVEGGAGDDAISVLGDGRNVIYGGAGNDQITGGQGVDYIDAGAGDDRIDGVAGNNILIGSLGNNLIHTGTGDSRVYAGNDTTVVNNGGNDVINAPEAIADRISAEAGASNTVVNVVLDPSLGRSITIEGSEEFVSRVQDDIQMLRNSPFGQQMLAEFDQAAVSGNTVTIRELQNEQNGYASMIPTYISNGQAGRGSDVTISYNPSFFLEQLPAPSVILYHEMSHAFNAVTGTFMPGEYDGGAQGDQHPDFGLIHPERQAVGLPTSHPPFDFGDGRVTNTNPYPLTENGIREEMGLDLRPSYNGL
;
A
#
# COMPACT_ATOMS: atom_id res chain seq x y z
N MET A 1 9.54 -10.93 11.91
CA MET A 1 9.33 -11.70 13.15
C MET A 1 7.84 -12.02 13.34
N SER A 2 7.50 -13.14 13.98
CA SER A 2 6.11 -13.42 14.39
C SER A 2 5.92 -13.24 15.90
N VAL A 3 4.87 -12.53 16.30
CA VAL A 3 4.43 -12.40 17.69
C VAL A 3 3.03 -13.03 17.79
N GLN A 4 3.00 -14.35 17.92
CA GLN A 4 1.77 -15.16 17.91
C GLN A 4 1.71 -16.08 19.14
N LEU A 5 0.51 -16.56 19.48
CA LEU A 5 0.29 -17.66 20.43
C LEU A 5 0.02 -18.96 19.64
N ASP A 6 1.00 -19.87 19.59
CA ASP A 6 1.05 -21.19 18.89
C ASP A 6 -0.29 -22.00 18.77
N SER A 7 -0.57 -22.87 17.77
CA SER A 7 0.00 -23.17 16.42
C SER A 7 -0.81 -24.27 15.63
N ALA A 8 -0.68 -24.30 14.27
CA ALA A 8 -0.66 -25.46 13.32
C ALA A 8 -1.90 -26.05 12.52
N ASN A 9 -1.84 -25.88 11.17
CA ASN A 9 -2.02 -26.83 10.02
C ASN A 9 -3.37 -27.23 9.30
N ALA A 10 -3.65 -26.57 8.13
CA ALA A 10 -3.45 -27.04 6.72
C ALA A 10 -4.54 -27.67 5.76
N VAL A 11 -4.48 -27.24 4.46
CA VAL A 11 -4.76 -27.91 3.12
C VAL A 11 -6.05 -27.66 2.24
N ALA A 12 -5.99 -26.66 1.32
CA ALA A 12 -6.01 -26.65 -0.19
C ALA A 12 -7.21 -26.92 -1.18
N ASN A 13 -7.16 -26.18 -2.33
CA ASN A 13 -7.72 -26.34 -3.73
C ASN A 13 -9.24 -26.10 -4.02
N ALA A 14 -9.72 -25.62 -5.20
CA ALA A 14 -9.17 -24.83 -6.33
C ALA A 14 -10.29 -24.34 -7.32
N GLN A 15 -10.07 -23.21 -8.02
CA GLN A 15 -10.60 -22.75 -9.37
C GLN A 15 -11.38 -21.42 -9.53
N ASN A 16 -10.95 -20.65 -10.54
CA ASN A 16 -10.77 -19.18 -10.63
C ASN A 16 -11.65 -18.44 -11.69
N SER A 17 -11.60 -17.10 -11.76
CA SER A 17 -12.24 -16.24 -12.79
C SER A 17 -11.34 -15.06 -13.23
N GLN A 18 -11.85 -14.05 -13.96
CA GLN A 18 -11.05 -12.88 -14.32
C GLN A 18 -10.92 -11.94 -13.13
N ALA A 19 -9.76 -11.95 -12.48
CA ALA A 19 -9.48 -11.29 -11.22
C ALA A 19 -9.93 -9.81 -11.16
N GLY A 20 -10.93 -9.53 -10.33
CA GLY A 20 -11.07 -8.23 -9.69
C GLY A 20 -9.86 -7.91 -8.79
N VAL A 21 -9.72 -6.64 -8.41
CA VAL A 21 -8.57 -6.12 -7.62
C VAL A 21 -8.38 -6.82 -6.26
N TRP A 22 -9.42 -7.51 -5.76
CA TRP A 22 -9.46 -8.25 -4.49
C TRP A 22 -9.62 -9.78 -4.65
N GLU A 23 -9.52 -10.32 -5.87
CA GLU A 23 -9.58 -11.78 -6.03
C GLU A 23 -8.33 -12.43 -5.41
N GLN A 24 -8.57 -13.47 -4.61
CA GLN A 24 -7.50 -14.37 -4.15
C GLN A 24 -6.69 -14.90 -5.34
N PRO A 25 -5.40 -15.23 -5.16
CA PRO A 25 -4.51 -15.63 -6.26
C PRO A 25 -5.00 -16.86 -7.04
N VAL A 26 -5.83 -16.60 -8.06
CA VAL A 26 -5.77 -17.11 -9.43
C VAL A 26 -5.58 -18.64 -9.60
N GLU A 27 -6.25 -19.52 -8.84
CA GLU A 27 -6.11 -21.00 -8.96
C GLU A 27 -6.67 -21.65 -10.27
N HIS A 28 -6.47 -21.07 -11.48
CA HIS A 28 -6.97 -21.70 -12.72
C HIS A 28 -6.00 -22.73 -13.29
N ALA A 29 -6.36 -24.01 -13.17
CA ALA A 29 -5.72 -25.03 -13.98
C ALA A 29 -6.15 -24.90 -15.45
N SER A 30 -5.44 -24.04 -16.19
CA SER A 30 -5.21 -24.21 -17.62
C SER A 30 -3.74 -23.92 -17.90
N ARG A 31 -2.99 -24.97 -18.26
CA ARG A 31 -1.59 -24.88 -18.72
C ARG A 31 -1.42 -23.73 -19.70
N ILE A 32 -0.41 -22.90 -19.47
CA ILE A 32 0.08 -21.95 -20.46
C ILE A 32 1.58 -22.18 -20.70
N GLU A 33 2.03 -21.83 -21.90
CA GLU A 33 3.30 -22.34 -22.46
C GLU A 33 4.53 -21.53 -22.06
N ARG A 34 5.70 -22.10 -22.37
CA ARG A 34 7.05 -21.70 -21.92
C ARG A 34 7.54 -20.30 -22.37
N HIS A 35 6.67 -19.50 -22.98
CA HIS A 35 6.87 -18.11 -23.39
C HIS A 35 6.41 -17.13 -22.30
N GLU A 36 5.52 -17.53 -21.38
CA GLU A 36 4.97 -16.62 -20.35
C GLU A 36 5.89 -16.41 -19.13
N LEU A 37 7.15 -16.83 -19.24
CA LEU A 37 8.24 -16.37 -18.37
C LEU A 37 8.83 -15.01 -18.83
N GLU A 38 8.28 -14.41 -19.88
CA GLU A 38 8.78 -13.20 -20.56
C GLU A 38 7.84 -11.98 -20.43
N ASN A 39 6.73 -12.07 -19.70
CA ASN A 39 5.80 -10.93 -19.50
C ASN A 39 5.40 -10.81 -18.02
N ALA A 40 5.89 -9.77 -17.34
CA ALA A 40 5.37 -9.34 -16.05
C ALA A 40 3.98 -8.67 -16.21
N PRO A 41 3.13 -8.63 -15.15
CA PRO A 41 1.82 -7.96 -15.20
C PRO A 41 1.90 -6.42 -15.23
N PHE A 42 3.09 -5.84 -15.01
CA PHE A 42 3.31 -4.40 -15.16
C PHE A 42 3.15 -3.94 -16.60
N VAL A 43 1.99 -3.34 -16.90
CA VAL A 43 1.87 -2.40 -18.02
C VAL A 43 2.43 -1.06 -17.55
N SER A 44 3.76 -0.97 -17.48
CA SER A 44 4.41 0.33 -17.53
C SER A 44 4.08 0.99 -18.88
N ASP A 45 3.52 2.20 -18.87
CA ASP A 45 3.41 3.02 -20.08
C ASP A 45 4.78 3.59 -20.53
N ALA A 46 5.87 3.12 -19.90
CA ALA A 46 7.22 3.16 -20.44
C ALA A 46 7.24 2.55 -21.84
N GLY A 47 7.28 3.42 -22.84
CA GLY A 47 7.16 3.04 -24.25
C GLY A 47 8.25 2.06 -24.70
N GLU A 48 7.90 1.18 -25.65
CA GLU A 48 8.83 0.18 -26.19
C GLU A 48 10.16 0.79 -26.67
N VAL A 49 11.26 0.55 -25.94
CA VAL A 49 12.60 0.78 -26.46
C VAL A 49 13.03 -0.43 -27.29
N ARG A 50 12.45 -0.56 -28.49
CA ARG A 50 12.89 -1.54 -29.50
C ARG A 50 13.70 -0.88 -30.61
N GLY A 51 15.00 -0.74 -30.38
CA GLY A 51 15.95 -0.44 -31.44
C GLY A 51 17.39 -0.63 -30.98
N PRO A 52 18.27 -1.25 -31.78
CA PRO A 52 19.71 -1.25 -31.52
C PRO A 52 20.27 0.15 -31.80
N GLY A 53 20.03 1.07 -30.86
CA GLY A 53 20.67 2.36 -30.81
C GLY A 53 22.16 2.19 -30.50
N ALA A 54 23.00 2.96 -31.18
CA ALA A 54 24.37 3.10 -30.72
C ALA A 54 24.32 3.95 -29.45
N GLY A 55 24.28 3.31 -28.29
CA GLY A 55 24.42 3.98 -26.98
C GLY A 55 25.53 5.03 -27.00
N ASP A 56 25.16 6.26 -26.69
CA ASP A 56 25.87 7.50 -27.07
C ASP A 56 26.81 8.00 -25.95
N ARG A 57 26.78 7.42 -24.73
CA ARG A 57 27.68 7.80 -23.62
C ARG A 57 29.04 7.10 -23.76
N GLU A 58 30.01 7.78 -24.36
CA GLU A 58 31.39 7.28 -24.52
C GLU A 58 32.01 6.90 -23.17
N GLY A 59 32.31 5.61 -22.98
CA GLY A 59 32.92 5.06 -21.77
C GLY A 59 31.95 4.34 -20.82
N ALA A 60 30.64 4.42 -21.04
CA ALA A 60 29.66 3.76 -20.17
C ALA A 60 29.60 2.23 -20.35
N THR A 61 29.42 1.50 -19.24
CA THR A 61 29.12 0.07 -19.22
C THR A 61 27.66 -0.13 -19.58
N ARG A 62 27.36 -0.95 -20.60
CA ARG A 62 25.97 -1.22 -20.98
C ARG A 62 25.35 -2.31 -20.11
N ILE A 63 24.13 -2.06 -19.64
CA ILE A 63 23.28 -3.00 -18.94
C ILE A 63 22.02 -3.22 -19.78
N ASP A 64 21.82 -4.46 -20.20
CA ASP A 64 20.64 -4.94 -20.91
C ASP A 64 19.72 -5.59 -19.87
N GLY A 65 18.59 -4.96 -19.56
CA GLY A 65 17.62 -5.45 -18.58
C GLY A 65 16.96 -6.78 -18.98
N ASP A 66 16.98 -7.12 -20.27
CA ASP A 66 16.51 -8.41 -20.77
C ASP A 66 17.59 -9.52 -20.71
N ALA A 67 18.82 -9.18 -20.32
CA ALA A 67 19.88 -10.16 -20.12
C ALA A 67 19.55 -11.18 -19.03
N THR A 68 20.18 -12.35 -19.13
CA THR A 68 20.15 -13.39 -18.09
C THR A 68 21.52 -14.05 -17.96
N ASN A 69 21.85 -14.50 -16.76
CA ASN A 69 23.10 -15.18 -16.42
C ASN A 69 22.79 -16.52 -15.75
N ALA A 70 22.15 -17.43 -16.49
CA ALA A 70 21.75 -18.75 -15.98
C ALA A 70 22.91 -19.62 -15.46
N GLY A 71 24.17 -19.27 -15.75
CA GLY A 71 25.36 -19.93 -15.20
C GLY A 71 25.80 -19.39 -13.83
N GLY A 72 25.40 -18.16 -13.47
CA GLY A 72 25.65 -17.52 -12.18
C GLY A 72 24.40 -17.31 -11.31
N ARG A 73 23.20 -17.64 -11.83
CA ARG A 73 21.93 -17.42 -11.13
C ARG A 73 21.90 -18.05 -9.74
N THR A 74 21.48 -17.27 -8.75
CA THR A 74 21.17 -17.72 -7.40
C THR A 74 19.66 -17.65 -7.16
N GLN A 75 19.23 -18.13 -5.99
CA GLN A 75 17.85 -18.07 -5.54
C GLN A 75 17.83 -17.58 -4.10
N THR A 76 17.00 -16.57 -3.84
CA THR A 76 16.65 -16.04 -2.52
C THR A 76 15.13 -16.21 -2.30
N GLU A 77 14.61 -15.74 -1.16
CA GLU A 77 13.18 -15.79 -0.85
C GLU A 77 12.76 -14.43 -0.27
N THR A 78 11.53 -13.99 -0.59
CA THR A 78 10.88 -12.85 0.08
C THR A 78 10.54 -13.17 1.53
N ALA A 79 10.17 -12.17 2.34
CA ALA A 79 9.77 -12.37 3.74
C ALA A 79 8.54 -13.28 3.90
N ASP A 80 7.64 -13.30 2.91
CA ASP A 80 6.48 -14.20 2.83
C ASP A 80 6.77 -15.53 2.12
N GLY A 81 8.04 -15.81 1.78
CA GLY A 81 8.53 -17.12 1.34
C GLY A 81 8.41 -17.43 -0.15
N LYS A 82 8.25 -16.41 -1.01
CA LYS A 82 8.23 -16.57 -2.47
C LYS A 82 9.65 -16.65 -3.01
N PRO A 83 9.96 -17.61 -3.90
CA PRO A 83 11.28 -17.69 -4.51
C PRO A 83 11.58 -16.48 -5.40
N VAL A 84 12.76 -15.88 -5.21
CA VAL A 84 13.30 -14.83 -6.06
C VAL A 84 14.49 -15.38 -6.83
N LEU A 85 14.44 -15.30 -8.16
CA LEU A 85 15.52 -15.71 -9.06
C LEU A 85 16.42 -14.50 -9.33
N VAL A 86 17.69 -14.58 -8.93
CA VAL A 86 18.66 -13.48 -9.05
C VAL A 86 19.70 -13.82 -10.11
N ASP A 87 19.68 -13.10 -11.23
CA ASP A 87 20.67 -13.19 -12.31
C ASP A 87 21.69 -12.04 -12.20
N PRO A 88 22.95 -12.28 -11.79
CA PRO A 88 23.96 -11.21 -11.70
C PRO A 88 24.42 -10.79 -13.11
N LEU A 89 24.31 -9.49 -13.40
CA LEU A 89 24.62 -8.89 -14.71
C LEU A 89 25.94 -8.11 -14.70
N HIS A 90 26.22 -7.38 -13.62
CA HIS A 90 27.47 -6.65 -13.41
C HIS A 90 27.90 -6.68 -11.94
N GLU A 91 29.20 -6.52 -11.69
CA GLU A 91 29.80 -6.45 -10.36
C GLU A 91 31.05 -5.57 -10.45
N SER A 92 31.12 -4.52 -9.63
CA SER A 92 32.28 -3.66 -9.45
C SER A 92 32.54 -3.43 -7.94
N PRO A 93 33.59 -2.69 -7.56
CA PRO A 93 33.79 -2.30 -6.16
C PRO A 93 32.71 -1.35 -5.61
N GLU A 94 31.99 -0.66 -6.50
CA GLU A 94 31.01 0.39 -6.15
C GLU A 94 29.56 -0.07 -6.32
N VAL A 95 29.29 -1.05 -7.21
CA VAL A 95 27.91 -1.51 -7.46
C VAL A 95 27.82 -2.96 -7.92
N SER A 96 26.83 -3.69 -7.39
CA SER A 96 26.32 -4.94 -7.94
C SER A 96 25.03 -4.65 -8.72
N ILE A 97 24.91 -5.19 -9.94
CA ILE A 97 23.72 -5.01 -10.78
C ILE A 97 23.16 -6.38 -11.13
N THR A 98 21.91 -6.62 -10.73
CA THR A 98 21.22 -7.91 -10.87
C THR A 98 19.86 -7.73 -11.56
N ARG A 99 19.37 -8.79 -12.20
CA ARG A 99 17.95 -8.92 -12.56
C ARG A 99 17.31 -9.88 -11.56
N GLU A 100 16.33 -9.39 -10.80
CA GLU A 100 15.62 -10.15 -9.79
C GLU A 100 14.18 -10.42 -10.26
N ARG A 101 13.73 -11.67 -10.14
CA ARG A 101 12.38 -12.07 -10.54
C ARG A 101 11.73 -12.86 -9.43
N THR A 102 10.75 -12.25 -8.78
CA THR A 102 9.91 -12.96 -7.79
C THR A 102 8.95 -13.87 -8.54
N ALA A 103 8.85 -15.12 -8.11
CA ALA A 103 7.99 -16.12 -8.73
C ALA A 103 7.11 -16.85 -7.72
N VAL A 104 5.97 -17.35 -8.19
CA VAL A 104 5.09 -18.27 -7.45
C VAL A 104 5.05 -19.63 -8.12
N GLU A 105 4.93 -20.71 -7.34
CA GLU A 105 4.80 -22.07 -7.89
C GLU A 105 3.32 -22.44 -8.06
N GLU A 106 2.85 -22.56 -9.30
CA GLU A 106 1.53 -23.09 -9.63
C GLU A 106 1.67 -24.37 -10.47
N GLY A 107 0.99 -25.44 -10.07
CA GLY A 107 0.96 -26.71 -10.83
C GLY A 107 2.31 -27.40 -11.04
N GLY A 108 3.35 -27.04 -10.28
CA GLY A 108 4.73 -27.52 -10.47
C GLY A 108 5.58 -26.69 -11.45
N GLN A 109 5.17 -25.46 -11.75
CA GLN A 109 5.90 -24.50 -12.57
C GLN A 109 6.01 -23.16 -11.84
N LEU A 110 7.16 -22.49 -11.97
CA LEU A 110 7.35 -21.12 -11.48
C LEU A 110 6.84 -20.10 -12.51
N TYR A 111 6.07 -19.12 -12.04
CA TYR A 111 5.55 -17.98 -12.81
C TYR A 111 6.08 -16.69 -12.19
N ALA A 112 6.72 -15.83 -12.98
CA ALA A 112 7.24 -14.55 -12.49
C ALA A 112 6.09 -13.55 -12.30
N ILE A 113 6.02 -12.94 -11.12
CA ILE A 113 5.01 -11.95 -10.72
C ILE A 113 5.57 -10.52 -10.65
N SER A 114 6.89 -10.38 -10.51
CA SER A 114 7.67 -9.14 -10.67
C SER A 114 8.98 -9.47 -11.39
N ASP A 115 9.48 -8.52 -12.18
CA ASP A 115 10.79 -8.53 -12.85
C ASP A 115 11.40 -7.15 -12.67
N GLN A 116 12.53 -7.07 -11.97
CA GLN A 116 13.19 -5.82 -11.63
C GLN A 116 14.68 -5.87 -11.96
N LEU A 117 15.21 -4.74 -12.43
CA LEU A 117 16.64 -4.50 -12.57
C LEU A 117 17.11 -3.71 -11.34
N VAL A 118 17.99 -4.31 -10.54
CA VAL A 118 18.43 -3.76 -9.26
C VAL A 118 19.87 -3.28 -9.34
N PHE A 119 20.10 -2.05 -8.91
CA PHE A 119 21.40 -1.50 -8.57
C PHE A 119 21.55 -1.55 -7.05
N THR A 120 22.57 -2.22 -6.54
CA THR A 120 22.87 -2.30 -5.10
C THR A 120 24.27 -1.77 -4.86
N THR A 121 24.39 -0.73 -4.03
CA THR A 121 25.69 -0.14 -3.67
C THR A 121 26.22 -0.73 -2.35
N GLY A 122 27.05 -0.01 -1.61
CA GLY A 122 27.98 -0.55 -0.62
C GLY A 122 27.50 -0.49 0.83
N SER A 123 28.43 -0.08 1.69
CA SER A 123 28.22 0.10 3.13
C SER A 123 28.94 1.36 3.65
N GLY A 124 29.01 2.37 2.80
CA GLY A 124 29.43 3.72 3.14
C GLY A 124 28.92 4.70 2.08
N ASN A 125 28.88 5.98 2.43
CA ASN A 125 28.24 7.06 1.68
C ASN A 125 28.43 6.98 0.15
N ASP A 126 27.38 6.55 -0.53
CA ASP A 126 27.31 6.34 -1.98
C ASP A 126 26.58 7.49 -2.70
N SER A 127 26.87 7.65 -3.99
CA SER A 127 26.37 8.73 -4.83
C SER A 127 25.83 8.17 -6.15
N VAL A 128 24.51 8.17 -6.32
CA VAL A 128 23.80 7.68 -7.51
C VAL A 128 23.11 8.83 -8.23
N GLN A 129 23.49 9.11 -9.48
CA GLN A 129 22.81 10.08 -10.34
C GLN A 129 22.21 9.40 -11.57
N VAL A 130 20.96 9.74 -11.91
CA VAL A 130 20.23 9.15 -13.05
C VAL A 130 19.67 10.22 -13.97
N THR A 131 19.90 10.07 -15.27
CA THR A 131 19.33 10.90 -16.34
C THR A 131 18.74 10.03 -17.45
N GLN A 132 17.79 10.55 -18.23
CA GLN A 132 17.18 9.81 -19.33
C GLN A 132 17.62 10.36 -20.70
N ASN A 133 18.02 9.46 -21.60
CA ASN A 133 18.39 9.78 -22.97
C ASN A 133 17.13 9.91 -23.88
N PRO A 134 17.20 10.65 -25.01
CA PRO A 134 16.08 10.81 -25.94
C PRO A 134 15.60 9.52 -26.63
N ASN A 135 16.36 8.43 -26.54
CA ASN A 135 15.98 7.09 -27.01
C ASN A 135 15.23 6.26 -25.94
N GLY A 136 15.09 6.78 -24.72
CA GLY A 136 14.49 6.11 -23.57
C GLY A 136 15.47 5.41 -22.62
N SER A 137 16.74 5.19 -23.01
CA SER A 137 17.74 4.56 -22.12
C SER A 137 18.08 5.46 -20.94
N LEU A 138 18.41 4.87 -19.79
CA LEU A 138 18.81 5.61 -18.59
C LEU A 138 20.35 5.63 -18.51
N ASN A 139 20.93 6.78 -18.18
CA ASN A 139 22.33 6.86 -17.78
C ASN A 139 22.39 6.86 -16.25
N PHE A 140 23.10 5.91 -15.67
CA PHE A 140 23.48 5.94 -14.25
C PHE A 140 24.93 6.43 -14.11
N ASP A 141 25.19 7.13 -13.02
CA ASP A 141 26.50 7.47 -12.50
C ASP A 141 26.52 7.01 -11.03
N VAL A 142 27.34 6.02 -10.69
CA VAL A 142 27.42 5.43 -9.34
C VAL A 142 28.86 5.55 -8.87
N ASN A 143 29.11 6.42 -7.90
CA ASN A 143 30.46 6.77 -7.40
C ASN A 143 31.47 7.16 -8.50
N GLY A 144 31.01 7.63 -9.66
CA GLY A 144 31.83 7.96 -10.83
C GLY A 144 32.00 6.82 -11.84
N GLU A 145 31.47 5.62 -11.58
CA GLU A 145 31.32 4.57 -12.59
C GLU A 145 30.02 4.79 -13.37
N THR A 146 30.11 4.75 -14.71
CA THR A 146 29.01 5.18 -15.59
C THR A 146 28.38 4.02 -16.33
N TYR A 147 27.05 3.96 -16.35
CA TYR A 147 26.28 2.91 -17.00
C TYR A 147 25.25 3.49 -17.97
N GLU A 148 24.95 2.75 -19.03
CA GLU A 148 23.81 3.00 -19.90
C GLU A 148 22.89 1.78 -19.86
N VAL A 149 21.62 2.00 -19.53
CA VAL A 149 20.65 0.97 -19.15
C VAL A 149 19.48 0.96 -20.12
N GLU A 150 19.25 -0.19 -20.74
CA GLU A 150 18.06 -0.47 -21.55
C GLU A 150 17.13 -1.39 -20.75
N LEU A 151 15.95 -0.91 -20.33
CA LEU A 151 14.99 -1.69 -19.56
C LEU A 151 14.16 -2.63 -20.45
N ALA A 152 13.86 -3.82 -19.91
CA ALA A 152 12.89 -4.73 -20.52
C ALA A 152 11.45 -4.18 -20.35
N ARG A 153 10.52 -4.67 -21.18
CA ARG A 153 9.12 -4.21 -21.13
C ARG A 153 8.46 -4.64 -19.82
N GLY A 154 7.90 -3.68 -19.07
CA GLY A 154 7.24 -3.97 -17.79
C GLY A 154 8.21 -4.33 -16.66
N GLN A 155 9.50 -4.03 -16.84
CA GLN A 155 10.53 -4.25 -15.81
C GLN A 155 10.63 -3.03 -14.90
N GLU A 156 10.57 -3.27 -13.59
CA GLU A 156 10.80 -2.25 -12.56
C GLU A 156 12.31 -1.93 -12.47
N ILE A 157 12.68 -0.74 -12.02
CA ILE A 157 14.08 -0.40 -11.74
C ILE A 157 14.25 0.01 -10.28
N THR A 158 15.20 -0.64 -9.61
CA THR A 158 15.40 -0.54 -8.16
C THR A 158 16.79 -0.01 -7.85
N ILE A 159 16.89 0.93 -6.91
CA ILE A 159 18.15 1.36 -6.28
C ILE A 159 18.08 0.95 -4.81
N ARG A 160 19.11 0.24 -4.32
CA ARG A 160 19.30 -0.10 -2.91
C ARG A 160 20.66 0.43 -2.46
N ALA A 161 20.70 1.45 -1.59
CA ALA A 161 21.95 2.15 -1.29
C ALA A 161 22.76 1.46 -0.17
N GLY A 162 22.10 1.09 0.94
CA GLY A 162 22.62 0.11 1.91
C GLY A 162 22.87 0.69 3.29
N ASP A 163 24.15 0.74 3.70
CA ASP A 163 24.57 1.47 4.91
C ASP A 163 25.41 2.68 4.47
N GLY A 164 25.17 3.87 5.02
CA GLY A 164 25.86 5.11 4.62
C GLY A 164 24.89 6.29 4.66
N ASP A 165 25.42 7.53 4.72
CA ASP A 165 24.58 8.70 4.42
C ASP A 165 24.67 8.94 2.91
N ASP A 166 23.72 8.40 2.16
CA ASP A 166 23.78 8.24 0.72
C ASP A 166 23.09 9.39 -0.02
N THR A 167 23.40 9.56 -1.31
CA THR A 167 22.80 10.61 -2.14
C THR A 167 22.32 10.06 -3.48
N ILE A 168 21.00 10.10 -3.69
CA ILE A 168 20.33 9.61 -4.88
C ILE A 168 19.65 10.78 -5.60
N GLU A 169 20.00 11.02 -6.86
CA GLU A 169 19.48 12.14 -7.66
C GLU A 169 18.93 11.60 -9.01
N ILE A 170 17.61 11.52 -9.11
CA ILE A 170 16.90 11.21 -10.37
C ILE A 170 16.50 12.54 -11.00
N ASP A 171 17.08 12.87 -12.16
CA ASP A 171 16.84 14.16 -12.82
C ASP A 171 15.37 14.35 -13.23
N SER A 172 14.94 15.61 -13.23
CA SER A 172 13.62 16.07 -13.66
C SER A 172 13.22 15.68 -15.10
N GLY A 173 14.19 15.34 -15.96
CA GLY A 173 13.94 14.81 -17.30
C GLY A 173 13.60 13.32 -17.36
N VAL A 174 13.60 12.60 -16.24
CA VAL A 174 13.32 11.16 -16.17
C VAL A 174 11.82 10.91 -15.97
N SER A 175 11.21 10.08 -16.83
CA SER A 175 9.79 9.69 -16.76
C SER A 175 9.58 8.20 -16.45
N VAL A 176 10.60 7.53 -15.91
CA VAL A 176 10.54 6.12 -15.48
C VAL A 176 10.23 6.08 -13.99
N ASN A 177 9.44 5.10 -13.57
CA ASN A 177 9.12 4.84 -12.16
C ASN A 177 10.29 4.12 -11.49
N PHE A 178 10.74 4.60 -10.33
CA PHE A 178 11.79 3.95 -9.53
C PHE A 178 11.22 3.33 -8.26
N VAL A 179 11.79 2.19 -7.88
CA VAL A 179 11.84 1.75 -6.48
C VAL A 179 13.17 2.24 -5.90
N ILE A 180 13.13 2.94 -4.77
CA ILE A 180 14.32 3.45 -4.09
C ILE A 180 14.26 2.99 -2.63
N GLU A 181 15.33 2.34 -2.19
CA GLU A 181 15.61 1.96 -0.82
C GLU A 181 16.93 2.67 -0.44
N GLY A 182 16.88 3.67 0.45
CA GLY A 182 18.09 4.31 1.00
C GLY A 182 18.84 3.32 1.88
N GLY A 183 18.39 3.15 3.12
CA GLY A 183 18.73 2.02 3.97
C GLY A 183 19.08 2.44 5.40
N ARG A 184 20.36 2.65 5.69
CA ARG A 184 20.85 3.04 7.03
C ARG A 184 21.84 4.19 6.98
N GLY A 185 21.36 5.39 7.26
CA GLY A 185 22.14 6.62 7.46
C GLY A 185 21.24 7.81 7.23
N ASP A 186 21.78 9.04 7.30
CA ASP A 186 20.97 10.25 7.06
C ASP A 186 20.92 10.53 5.53
N ASP A 187 20.00 9.87 4.81
CA ASP A 187 20.00 9.81 3.34
C ASP A 187 19.41 11.06 2.65
N VAL A 188 19.85 11.32 1.42
CA VAL A 188 19.33 12.42 0.58
C VAL A 188 18.82 11.89 -0.76
N ILE A 189 17.50 11.79 -0.90
CA ILE A 189 16.81 11.22 -2.07
C ILE A 189 16.05 12.31 -2.83
N ASN A 190 16.51 12.68 -4.01
CA ASN A 190 15.87 13.66 -4.90
C ASN A 190 15.34 12.95 -6.15
N ALA A 191 14.09 12.47 -6.10
CA ALA A 191 13.39 11.83 -7.21
C ALA A 191 12.56 12.85 -8.01
N LEU A 192 13.23 13.76 -8.72
CA LEU A 192 12.60 14.98 -9.28
C LEU A 192 11.85 14.77 -10.61
N GLY A 193 11.84 13.55 -11.14
CA GLY A 193 11.20 13.17 -12.39
C GLY A 193 9.66 13.20 -12.36
N SER A 194 9.06 12.58 -13.38
CA SER A 194 7.60 12.47 -13.52
C SER A 194 7.08 11.03 -13.44
N GLY A 195 7.88 10.10 -12.92
CA GLY A 195 7.46 8.72 -12.67
C GLY A 195 6.61 8.60 -11.42
N ASP A 196 5.77 7.57 -11.34
CA ASP A 196 5.07 7.18 -10.12
C ASP A 196 6.05 6.35 -9.27
N ASN A 197 6.82 7.01 -8.39
CA ASN A 197 7.93 6.38 -7.67
C ASN A 197 7.47 5.75 -6.36
N ARG A 198 8.23 4.75 -5.91
CA ARG A 198 8.16 4.18 -4.57
C ARG A 198 9.50 4.42 -3.87
N ILE A 199 9.49 5.12 -2.75
CA ILE A 199 10.69 5.52 -2.03
C ILE A 199 10.56 5.13 -0.57
N ALA A 200 11.59 4.48 -0.03
CA ALA A 200 11.83 4.34 1.40
C ALA A 200 13.18 5.01 1.72
N GLY A 201 13.20 5.93 2.70
CA GLY A 201 14.44 6.45 3.27
C GLY A 201 15.14 5.33 4.03
N GLY A 202 14.60 4.95 5.18
CA GLY A 202 14.97 3.77 5.93
C GLY A 202 15.18 4.07 7.41
N ALA A 203 16.44 4.10 7.84
CA ALA A 203 16.81 4.27 9.24
C ALA A 203 17.92 5.31 9.41
N GLY A 204 17.50 6.57 9.52
CA GLY A 204 18.27 7.76 9.81
C GLY A 204 17.35 8.98 9.70
N ASN A 205 17.90 10.18 9.61
CA ASN A 205 17.13 11.41 9.46
C ASN A 205 17.13 11.82 7.98
N ASP A 206 16.20 11.28 7.22
CA ASP A 206 16.25 11.27 5.76
C ASP A 206 15.64 12.54 5.15
N THR A 207 16.19 12.99 4.03
CA THR A 207 15.68 14.12 3.26
C THR A 207 15.20 13.64 1.90
N VAL A 208 13.89 13.56 1.71
CA VAL A 208 13.26 13.07 0.48
C VAL A 208 12.53 14.20 -0.25
N GLN A 209 12.93 14.47 -1.49
CA GLN A 209 12.22 15.36 -2.41
C GLN A 209 11.74 14.61 -3.64
N VAL A 210 10.46 14.74 -3.97
CA VAL A 210 9.83 14.01 -5.07
C VAL A 210 9.15 14.97 -6.05
N GLY A 211 9.19 14.64 -7.34
CA GLY A 211 8.66 15.46 -8.43
C GLY A 211 7.14 15.38 -8.57
N THR A 212 6.66 15.28 -9.81
CA THR A 212 5.23 15.05 -10.12
C THR A 212 4.95 13.56 -10.25
N GLY A 213 3.68 13.16 -10.19
CA GLY A 213 3.26 11.76 -10.29
C GLY A 213 2.58 11.29 -9.02
N ASN A 214 2.08 10.06 -9.02
CA ASN A 214 1.47 9.44 -7.85
C ASN A 214 2.57 8.65 -7.12
N ASN A 215 3.18 9.25 -6.09
CA ASN A 215 4.33 8.66 -5.42
C ASN A 215 3.93 7.98 -4.10
N TYR A 216 4.56 6.85 -3.78
CA TYR A 216 4.62 6.30 -2.43
C TYR A 216 5.95 6.71 -1.79
N VAL A 217 5.90 7.32 -0.61
CA VAL A 217 7.09 7.71 0.14
C VAL A 217 6.94 7.27 1.59
N GLU A 218 7.99 6.66 2.14
CA GLU A 218 8.11 6.27 3.54
C GLU A 218 9.45 6.82 4.03
N GLY A 219 9.44 7.63 5.10
CA GLY A 219 10.66 8.10 5.75
C GLY A 219 11.32 6.93 6.46
N GLY A 220 10.68 6.47 7.54
CA GLY A 220 11.02 5.23 8.23
C GLY A 220 11.29 5.47 9.71
N ALA A 221 12.56 5.55 10.10
CA ALA A 221 12.97 5.63 11.50
C ALA A 221 14.06 6.68 11.76
N GLY A 222 13.63 7.93 11.91
CA GLY A 222 14.39 9.09 12.40
C GLY A 222 13.57 10.37 12.21
N ASP A 223 14.16 11.54 12.42
CA ASP A 223 13.46 12.83 12.24
C ASP A 223 13.48 13.23 10.74
N ASP A 224 12.49 12.77 9.96
CA ASP A 224 12.52 12.82 8.50
C ASP A 224 11.98 14.13 7.89
N ALA A 225 12.44 14.46 6.69
CA ALA A 225 12.05 15.66 5.93
C ALA A 225 11.59 15.30 4.50
N ILE A 226 10.27 15.16 4.33
CA ILE A 226 9.65 14.71 3.08
C ILE A 226 8.90 15.86 2.39
N SER A 227 9.19 16.11 1.11
CA SER A 227 8.50 17.15 0.33
C SER A 227 8.22 16.70 -1.10
N VAL A 228 6.94 16.66 -1.48
CA VAL A 228 6.53 16.57 -2.88
C VAL A 228 6.49 17.99 -3.48
N LEU A 229 7.07 18.15 -4.67
CA LEU A 229 7.25 19.44 -5.34
C LEU A 229 6.27 19.68 -6.51
N GLY A 230 5.47 18.67 -6.85
CA GLY A 230 4.59 18.67 -8.02
C GLY A 230 3.13 18.32 -7.74
N ASP A 231 2.37 18.18 -8.83
CA ASP A 231 1.01 17.64 -8.84
C ASP A 231 1.04 16.09 -8.77
N GLY A 232 0.11 15.50 -8.01
CA GLY A 232 -0.02 14.05 -7.87
C GLY A 232 -1.21 13.59 -7.01
N ARG A 233 -1.31 12.28 -6.78
CA ARG A 233 -1.96 11.72 -5.58
C ARG A 233 -0.91 10.91 -4.85
N ASN A 234 -0.33 11.49 -3.82
CA ASN A 234 0.80 10.91 -3.12
C ASN A 234 0.34 10.18 -1.86
N VAL A 235 1.07 9.14 -1.52
CA VAL A 235 0.90 8.38 -0.28
C VAL A 235 2.20 8.55 0.49
N ILE A 236 2.15 9.23 1.63
CA ILE A 236 3.33 9.59 2.41
C ILE A 236 3.20 9.07 3.83
N TYR A 237 4.22 8.36 4.28
CA TYR A 237 4.44 7.94 5.66
C TYR A 237 5.69 8.64 6.18
N GLY A 238 5.59 9.30 7.33
CA GLY A 238 6.75 9.75 8.10
C GLY A 238 7.42 8.53 8.70
N GLY A 239 6.92 8.13 9.87
CA GLY A 239 7.24 6.84 10.48
C GLY A 239 7.46 7.00 11.98
N ALA A 240 8.69 6.78 12.44
CA ALA A 240 9.06 6.86 13.84
C ALA A 240 10.14 7.91 14.10
N GLY A 241 9.73 9.15 14.30
CA GLY A 241 10.55 10.30 14.67
C GLY A 241 9.71 11.57 14.67
N ASN A 242 10.33 12.76 14.60
CA ASN A 242 9.61 14.04 14.59
C ASN A 242 9.64 14.64 13.17
N ASP A 243 8.65 14.25 12.37
CA ASP A 243 8.74 14.36 10.92
C ASP A 243 8.22 15.70 10.37
N GLN A 244 8.75 16.10 9.22
CA GLN A 244 8.35 17.30 8.48
C GLN A 244 7.90 16.92 7.07
N ILE A 245 6.58 16.86 6.86
CA ILE A 245 5.98 16.37 5.63
C ILE A 245 5.23 17.48 4.89
N THR A 246 5.48 17.61 3.59
CA THR A 246 4.78 18.52 2.67
C THR A 246 4.19 17.74 1.48
N GLY A 247 2.85 17.71 1.38
CA GLY A 247 2.11 16.79 0.50
C GLY A 247 2.23 17.02 -1.02
N GLY A 248 2.48 18.26 -1.45
CA GLY A 248 2.52 18.64 -2.86
C GLY A 248 1.23 19.35 -3.31
N GLN A 249 0.77 19.11 -4.54
CA GLN A 249 -0.56 19.53 -5.00
C GLN A 249 -1.37 18.28 -5.35
N GLY A 250 -2.61 18.17 -4.87
CA GLY A 250 -3.52 17.14 -5.36
C GLY A 250 -4.40 16.51 -4.30
N VAL A 251 -4.48 15.19 -4.26
CA VAL A 251 -5.24 14.46 -3.23
C VAL A 251 -4.29 13.48 -2.60
N ASP A 252 -3.69 13.93 -1.51
CA ASP A 252 -2.62 13.21 -0.83
C ASP A 252 -3.14 12.51 0.43
N TYR A 253 -2.62 11.31 0.68
CA TYR A 253 -2.74 10.59 1.94
C TYR A 253 -1.42 10.77 2.70
N ILE A 254 -1.47 11.33 3.90
CA ILE A 254 -0.29 11.62 4.71
C ILE A 254 -0.51 11.12 6.14
N ASP A 255 0.28 10.15 6.59
CA ASP A 255 0.35 9.76 8.00
C ASP A 255 1.76 10.04 8.52
N ALA A 256 1.90 10.88 9.53
CA ALA A 256 3.21 11.16 10.09
C ALA A 256 3.72 10.05 11.01
N GLY A 257 2.83 9.20 11.55
CA GLY A 257 3.22 8.11 12.45
C GLY A 257 3.43 8.58 13.90
N ALA A 258 4.65 8.46 14.43
CA ALA A 258 4.92 8.48 15.86
C ALA A 258 6.03 9.45 16.29
N GLY A 259 5.72 10.74 16.36
CA GLY A 259 6.43 11.73 17.17
C GLY A 259 5.75 13.09 17.23
N ASP A 260 6.51 14.16 17.51
CA ASP A 260 5.98 15.53 17.55
C ASP A 260 6.01 16.13 16.12
N ASP A 261 5.08 15.69 15.27
CA ASP A 261 5.20 15.84 13.81
C ASP A 261 4.63 17.15 13.24
N ARG A 262 5.06 17.50 12.03
CA ARG A 262 4.56 18.63 11.26
C ARG A 262 4.13 18.21 9.85
N ILE A 263 2.84 18.40 9.55
CA ILE A 263 2.25 18.17 8.23
C ILE A 263 1.85 19.50 7.61
N ASP A 264 2.16 19.71 6.33
CA ASP A 264 1.57 20.73 5.47
C ASP A 264 0.92 20.06 4.25
N GLY A 265 -0.42 20.01 4.24
CA GLY A 265 -1.21 19.44 3.15
C GLY A 265 -1.29 20.35 1.90
N VAL A 266 -0.81 21.59 1.98
CA VAL A 266 -0.71 22.57 0.88
C VAL A 266 -2.00 22.84 0.11
N ALA A 267 -2.41 22.00 -0.86
CA ALA A 267 -3.64 22.19 -1.63
C ALA A 267 -4.29 20.89 -2.15
N GLY A 268 -5.60 20.81 -1.91
CA GLY A 268 -6.54 19.81 -2.38
C GLY A 268 -7.25 19.10 -1.23
N ASN A 269 -7.96 18.01 -1.53
CA ASN A 269 -8.84 17.33 -0.57
C ASN A 269 -8.09 16.17 0.08
N ASN A 270 -7.25 16.47 1.06
CA ASN A 270 -6.27 15.52 1.59
C ASN A 270 -6.82 14.66 2.72
N ILE A 271 -6.17 13.53 2.98
CA ILE A 271 -6.36 12.70 4.18
C ILE A 271 -5.10 12.83 5.02
N LEU A 272 -5.20 13.50 6.18
CA LEU A 272 -4.06 13.87 7.02
C LEU A 272 -4.17 13.20 8.39
N ILE A 273 -3.18 12.41 8.78
CA ILE A 273 -3.15 11.65 10.03
C ILE A 273 -1.94 12.09 10.87
N GLY A 274 -2.18 12.53 12.10
CA GLY A 274 -1.13 12.89 13.07
C GLY A 274 -0.81 11.79 14.09
N SER A 275 -1.52 10.66 14.07
CA SER A 275 -1.21 9.44 14.82
C SER A 275 -0.80 9.61 16.30
N LEU A 276 0.50 9.64 16.68
CA LEU A 276 0.97 9.66 18.08
C LEU A 276 2.05 10.72 18.39
N GLY A 277 1.65 11.85 19.00
CA GLY A 277 2.55 12.81 19.63
C GLY A 277 1.92 14.20 19.70
N ASN A 278 2.70 15.29 19.75
CA ASN A 278 2.19 16.66 19.81
C ASN A 278 2.25 17.35 18.45
N ASN A 279 1.32 17.02 17.55
CA ASN A 279 1.47 17.36 16.14
C ASN A 279 1.02 18.79 15.77
N LEU A 280 1.51 19.28 14.64
CA LEU A 280 1.08 20.51 14.00
C LEU A 280 0.69 20.25 12.54
N ILE A 281 -0.61 20.15 12.28
CA ILE A 281 -1.19 19.92 10.96
C ILE A 281 -1.68 21.24 10.38
N HIS A 282 -1.11 21.64 9.25
CA HIS A 282 -1.67 22.66 8.35
C HIS A 282 -2.42 21.92 7.24
N THR A 283 -3.73 22.11 7.12
CA THR A 283 -4.52 21.32 6.15
C THR A 283 -4.39 21.79 4.71
N GLY A 284 -3.83 22.99 4.51
CA GLY A 284 -3.73 23.61 3.19
C GLY A 284 -5.06 24.23 2.74
N THR A 285 -5.32 24.18 1.43
CA THR A 285 -6.59 24.63 0.85
C THR A 285 -7.37 23.47 0.21
N GLY A 286 -8.55 23.15 0.70
CA GLY A 286 -9.45 22.15 0.14
C GLY A 286 -10.45 21.64 1.19
N ASP A 287 -11.23 20.62 0.86
CA ASP A 287 -12.14 19.98 1.81
C ASP A 287 -11.47 18.70 2.33
N SER A 288 -10.57 18.81 3.31
CA SER A 288 -9.72 17.71 3.81
C SER A 288 -10.37 16.91 4.94
N ARG A 289 -9.88 15.68 5.15
CA ARG A 289 -10.18 14.85 6.33
C ARG A 289 -8.94 14.74 7.20
N VAL A 290 -9.09 15.02 8.49
CA VAL A 290 -8.01 14.99 9.46
C VAL A 290 -8.30 13.99 10.56
N TYR A 291 -7.37 13.08 10.80
CA TYR A 291 -7.34 12.16 11.94
C TYR A 291 -6.27 12.67 12.90
N ALA A 292 -6.67 13.52 13.85
CA ALA A 292 -5.75 14.41 14.54
C ALA A 292 -4.73 13.68 15.43
N GLY A 293 -5.05 12.49 15.96
CA GLY A 293 -4.21 11.83 16.97
C GLY A 293 -4.46 12.39 18.37
N ASN A 294 -3.44 12.31 19.23
CA ASN A 294 -3.45 12.99 20.53
C ASN A 294 -2.86 14.40 20.40
N ASP A 295 -3.20 15.30 21.33
CA ASP A 295 -2.49 16.56 21.62
C ASP A 295 -2.13 17.45 20.39
N THR A 296 -2.97 17.45 19.35
CA THR A 296 -2.65 18.01 18.02
C THR A 296 -3.20 19.42 17.80
N THR A 297 -2.37 20.30 17.24
CA THR A 297 -2.79 21.61 16.71
C THR A 297 -3.15 21.48 15.23
N VAL A 298 -4.41 21.76 14.87
CA VAL A 298 -4.88 21.79 13.47
C VAL A 298 -5.16 23.23 13.05
N VAL A 299 -4.55 23.65 11.95
CA VAL A 299 -4.76 24.94 11.31
C VAL A 299 -5.35 24.73 9.93
N ASN A 300 -6.66 24.98 9.79
CA ASN A 300 -7.29 24.98 8.46
C ASN A 300 -6.97 26.30 7.74
N ASN A 301 -6.28 26.21 6.60
CA ASN A 301 -5.87 27.38 5.82
C ASN A 301 -6.86 27.75 4.68
N GLY A 302 -7.84 26.90 4.36
CA GLY A 302 -8.90 27.16 3.39
C GLY A 302 -9.78 25.94 3.10
N GLY A 303 -11.10 26.13 3.03
CA GLY A 303 -12.07 25.08 2.69
C GLY A 303 -12.86 24.54 3.89
N ASN A 304 -13.45 23.35 3.77
CA ASN A 304 -14.41 22.79 4.73
C ASN A 304 -13.93 21.44 5.26
N ASP A 305 -13.04 21.47 6.24
CA ASP A 305 -12.40 20.27 6.77
C ASP A 305 -13.31 19.50 7.74
N VAL A 306 -13.18 18.18 7.75
CA VAL A 306 -13.73 17.32 8.82
C VAL A 306 -12.56 16.80 9.66
N ILE A 307 -12.60 17.06 10.95
CA ILE A 307 -11.51 16.77 11.89
C ILE A 307 -12.00 15.78 12.94
N ASN A 308 -11.56 14.53 12.84
CA ASN A 308 -11.70 13.50 13.86
C ASN A 308 -10.65 13.77 14.94
N ALA A 309 -11.09 14.16 16.15
CA ALA A 309 -10.20 14.56 17.24
C ALA A 309 -10.79 14.18 18.61
N PRO A 310 -9.94 13.89 19.63
CA PRO A 310 -10.41 13.70 21.00
C PRO A 310 -10.98 14.99 21.62
N GLU A 311 -11.91 14.88 22.57
CA GLU A 311 -12.32 16.00 23.44
C GLU A 311 -11.20 16.47 24.41
N ALA A 312 -9.96 16.01 24.21
CA ALA A 312 -8.83 16.35 25.06
C ALA A 312 -8.52 17.85 24.98
N ILE A 313 -8.21 18.43 26.14
CA ILE A 313 -8.09 19.89 26.33
C ILE A 313 -6.83 20.50 25.69
N ALA A 314 -6.05 19.69 24.97
CA ALA A 314 -4.80 20.06 24.32
C ALA A 314 -5.00 20.43 22.85
N ASP A 315 -5.95 19.81 22.15
CA ASP A 315 -6.12 20.00 20.71
C ASP A 315 -6.53 21.44 20.37
N ARG A 316 -5.79 22.03 19.42
CA ARG A 316 -5.93 23.46 19.06
C ARG A 316 -6.42 23.58 17.63
N ILE A 317 -7.70 23.28 17.43
CA ILE A 317 -8.36 23.38 16.14
C ILE A 317 -8.68 24.84 15.83
N SER A 318 -8.21 25.31 14.68
CA SER A 318 -8.40 26.68 14.18
C SER A 318 -8.67 26.70 12.68
N ALA A 319 -9.22 27.82 12.20
CA ALA A 319 -9.55 28.02 10.79
C ALA A 319 -9.30 29.48 10.39
N GLU A 320 -8.66 29.69 9.25
CA GLU A 320 -8.41 31.00 8.65
C GLU A 320 -9.69 31.64 8.09
N ALA A 321 -9.61 32.93 7.76
CA ALA A 321 -10.78 33.73 7.36
C ALA A 321 -11.41 33.25 6.03
N GLY A 322 -12.47 32.45 6.14
CA GLY A 322 -13.21 31.87 5.01
C GLY A 322 -13.21 30.35 4.99
N ALA A 323 -12.40 29.72 5.82
CA ALA A 323 -12.41 28.28 6.10
C ALA A 323 -13.48 27.90 7.14
N SER A 324 -13.84 26.62 7.22
CA SER A 324 -14.71 26.08 8.27
C SER A 324 -14.31 24.65 8.64
N ASN A 325 -14.52 24.28 9.91
CA ASN A 325 -14.19 22.95 10.44
C ASN A 325 -15.45 22.28 10.99
N THR A 326 -15.66 21.02 10.61
CA THR A 326 -16.59 20.10 11.28
C THR A 326 -15.80 19.18 12.19
N VAL A 327 -15.86 19.39 13.50
CA VAL A 327 -15.17 18.54 14.46
C VAL A 327 -16.04 17.34 14.81
N VAL A 328 -15.47 16.14 14.67
CA VAL A 328 -16.06 14.86 15.07
C VAL A 328 -15.31 14.40 16.32
N ASN A 329 -16.04 14.33 17.45
CA ASN A 329 -15.44 13.96 18.73
C ASN A 329 -15.23 12.45 18.79
N VAL A 330 -13.96 12.04 18.95
CA VAL A 330 -13.53 10.63 19.03
C VAL A 330 -13.05 10.32 20.45
N VAL A 331 -13.15 9.07 20.91
CA VAL A 331 -12.60 8.65 22.20
C VAL A 331 -11.46 7.66 21.94
N LEU A 332 -10.21 8.12 22.08
CA LEU A 332 -9.04 7.30 21.80
C LEU A 332 -8.85 6.22 22.88
N ASP A 333 -8.99 4.96 22.50
CA ASP A 333 -8.71 3.80 23.35
C ASP A 333 -7.46 3.06 22.82
N PRO A 334 -6.30 3.18 23.49
CA PRO A 334 -5.07 2.51 23.08
C PRO A 334 -5.09 0.99 23.34
N SER A 335 -6.17 0.45 23.91
CA SER A 335 -6.39 -1.00 24.08
C SER A 335 -7.16 -1.64 22.93
N LEU A 336 -7.79 -0.83 22.07
CA LEU A 336 -8.63 -1.29 20.98
C LEU A 336 -7.81 -1.91 19.83
N GLY A 337 -8.30 -3.03 19.29
CA GLY A 337 -7.66 -3.80 18.23
C GLY A 337 -6.47 -4.65 18.68
N ARG A 338 -6.21 -4.77 20.00
CA ARG A 338 -5.07 -5.54 20.53
C ARG A 338 -5.24 -7.06 20.36
N SER A 339 -6.41 -7.54 19.95
CA SER A 339 -6.60 -8.93 19.55
C SER A 339 -5.93 -9.31 18.23
N ILE A 340 -5.59 -8.34 17.39
CA ILE A 340 -5.02 -8.57 16.06
C ILE A 340 -3.55 -8.97 16.21
N THR A 341 -3.16 -10.06 15.55
CA THR A 341 -1.75 -10.47 15.42
C THR A 341 -1.17 -9.88 14.13
N ILE A 342 0.06 -9.37 14.15
CA ILE A 342 0.75 -8.85 12.96
C ILE A 342 2.04 -9.66 12.74
N GLU A 343 2.27 -10.12 11.51
CA GLU A 343 3.41 -10.97 11.14
C GLU A 343 4.09 -10.48 9.86
N GLY A 344 5.38 -10.14 9.93
CA GLY A 344 6.16 -9.69 8.78
C GLY A 344 7.56 -9.23 9.15
N SER A 345 8.19 -8.45 8.28
CA SER A 345 9.35 -7.58 8.50
C SER A 345 9.10 -6.57 9.66
N GLU A 346 10.15 -5.91 10.17
CA GLU A 346 9.98 -4.92 11.26
C GLU A 346 9.23 -3.68 10.73
N GLU A 347 9.55 -3.33 9.49
CA GLU A 347 9.02 -2.25 8.67
C GLU A 347 7.52 -2.47 8.42
N PHE A 348 7.12 -3.65 7.90
CA PHE A 348 5.70 -4.01 7.77
C PHE A 348 4.95 -3.98 9.09
N VAL A 349 5.56 -4.46 10.18
CA VAL A 349 4.94 -4.48 11.51
C VAL A 349 4.74 -3.06 12.05
N SER A 350 5.65 -2.12 11.78
CA SER A 350 5.49 -0.70 12.12
C SER A 350 4.38 -0.08 11.29
N ARG A 351 4.48 -0.20 9.96
CA ARG A 351 3.54 0.37 9.00
C ARG A 351 2.08 -0.06 9.23
N VAL A 352 1.84 -1.34 9.57
CA VAL A 352 0.49 -1.81 9.95
C VAL A 352 0.05 -1.31 11.33
N GLN A 353 0.96 -1.03 12.26
CA GLN A 353 0.60 -0.39 13.54
C GLN A 353 0.09 1.03 13.33
N ASP A 354 0.64 1.78 12.38
CA ASP A 354 0.18 3.12 12.00
C ASP A 354 -1.21 3.06 11.37
N ASP A 355 -1.46 2.13 10.43
CA ASP A 355 -2.80 1.89 9.88
C ASP A 355 -3.83 1.58 11.00
N ILE A 356 -3.47 0.73 11.98
CA ILE A 356 -4.33 0.43 13.14
C ILE A 356 -4.49 1.66 14.06
N GLN A 357 -3.48 2.51 14.18
CA GLN A 357 -3.52 3.74 14.98
C GLN A 357 -4.40 4.82 14.34
N MET A 358 -4.38 4.95 13.02
CA MET A 358 -5.37 5.72 12.25
C MET A 358 -6.79 5.16 12.50
N LEU A 359 -6.99 3.84 12.45
CA LEU A 359 -8.30 3.24 12.74
C LEU A 359 -8.79 3.47 14.18
N ARG A 360 -7.90 3.67 15.16
CA ARG A 360 -8.29 4.14 16.51
C ARG A 360 -8.75 5.59 16.54
N ASN A 361 -8.35 6.42 15.57
CA ASN A 361 -8.84 7.79 15.38
C ASN A 361 -10.12 7.83 14.52
N SER A 362 -10.52 6.72 13.89
CA SER A 362 -11.69 6.62 13.00
C SER A 362 -12.95 6.14 13.74
N PRO A 363 -14.07 6.90 13.75
CA PRO A 363 -15.35 6.42 14.27
C PRO A 363 -15.84 5.07 13.72
N PHE A 364 -15.56 4.75 12.46
CA PHE A 364 -15.86 3.45 11.85
C PHE A 364 -14.77 2.42 12.16
N GLY A 365 -13.49 2.80 12.07
CA GLY A 365 -12.36 1.96 12.45
C GLY A 365 -12.46 1.43 13.88
N GLN A 366 -12.86 2.27 14.83
CA GLN A 366 -13.11 1.85 16.21
C GLN A 366 -14.18 0.75 16.32
N GLN A 367 -15.21 0.78 15.47
CA GLN A 367 -16.24 -0.26 15.45
C GLN A 367 -15.67 -1.57 14.89
N MET A 368 -14.91 -1.53 13.79
CA MET A 368 -14.25 -2.72 13.24
C MET A 368 -13.29 -3.37 14.23
N LEU A 369 -12.42 -2.57 14.86
CA LEU A 369 -11.48 -3.05 15.87
C LEU A 369 -12.21 -3.64 17.10
N ALA A 370 -13.33 -3.05 17.52
CA ALA A 370 -14.15 -3.57 18.61
C ALA A 370 -14.77 -4.94 18.29
N GLU A 371 -15.27 -5.16 17.07
CA GLU A 371 -15.80 -6.47 16.64
C GLU A 371 -14.71 -7.56 16.67
N PHE A 372 -13.46 -7.22 16.29
CA PHE A 372 -12.34 -8.16 16.38
C PHE A 372 -11.95 -8.49 17.84
N ASP A 373 -11.93 -7.50 18.73
CA ASP A 373 -11.68 -7.74 20.15
C ASP A 373 -12.79 -8.62 20.78
N GLN A 374 -14.07 -8.45 20.37
CA GLN A 374 -15.17 -9.33 20.81
C GLN A 374 -15.08 -10.75 20.21
N ALA A 375 -14.63 -10.87 18.96
CA ALA A 375 -14.40 -12.16 18.31
C ALA A 375 -13.29 -12.96 19.01
N ALA A 376 -12.22 -12.30 19.46
CA ALA A 376 -11.15 -12.93 20.23
C ALA A 376 -11.61 -13.42 21.60
N VAL A 377 -12.50 -12.69 22.29
CA VAL A 377 -13.18 -13.18 23.50
C VAL A 377 -14.03 -14.43 23.21
N SER A 378 -14.56 -14.53 21.98
CA SER A 378 -15.33 -15.69 21.49
C SER A 378 -14.46 -16.84 20.96
N GLY A 379 -13.13 -16.64 20.88
CA GLY A 379 -12.15 -17.65 20.49
C GLY A 379 -11.79 -17.70 18.99
N ASN A 380 -12.09 -16.65 18.22
CA ASN A 380 -11.67 -16.50 16.81
C ASN A 380 -10.68 -15.33 16.69
N THR A 381 -9.63 -15.49 15.90
CA THR A 381 -8.52 -14.54 15.80
C THR A 381 -8.37 -13.94 14.40
N VAL A 382 -7.86 -12.71 14.34
CA VAL A 382 -7.45 -12.02 13.12
C VAL A 382 -5.93 -11.91 13.12
N THR A 383 -5.29 -12.40 12.07
CA THR A 383 -3.86 -12.18 11.80
C THR A 383 -3.74 -11.29 10.55
N ILE A 384 -2.89 -10.28 10.58
CA ILE A 384 -2.46 -9.51 9.41
C ILE A 384 -1.03 -9.96 9.09
N ARG A 385 -0.77 -10.36 7.85
CA ARG A 385 0.53 -10.89 7.40
C ARG A 385 1.03 -10.13 6.18
N GLU A 386 2.34 -9.92 6.14
CA GLU A 386 3.03 -9.28 5.02
C GLU A 386 2.82 -10.04 3.71
N LEU A 387 2.59 -9.29 2.64
CA LEU A 387 2.59 -9.76 1.26
C LEU A 387 3.61 -8.95 0.46
N GLN A 388 4.70 -9.58 0.01
CA GLN A 388 5.75 -8.91 -0.76
C GLN A 388 5.63 -9.16 -2.26
N ASN A 389 6.01 -8.16 -3.06
CA ASN A 389 6.10 -8.23 -4.53
C ASN A 389 4.80 -8.66 -5.24
N GLU A 390 3.65 -8.39 -4.62
CA GLU A 390 2.30 -8.52 -5.19
C GLU A 390 1.49 -7.25 -4.94
N GLN A 391 0.74 -6.82 -5.95
CA GLN A 391 -0.20 -5.69 -5.89
C GLN A 391 -1.58 -6.18 -5.44
N ASN A 392 -1.69 -6.68 -4.20
CA ASN A 392 -2.93 -7.30 -3.71
C ASN A 392 -3.06 -7.21 -2.17
N GLY A 393 -4.27 -7.48 -1.68
CA GLY A 393 -4.57 -7.87 -0.31
C GLY A 393 -5.68 -8.93 -0.33
N TYR A 394 -5.65 -9.92 0.56
CA TYR A 394 -6.69 -10.95 0.62
C TYR A 394 -6.86 -11.60 1.99
N ALA A 395 -8.10 -11.86 2.39
CA ALA A 395 -8.46 -12.61 3.59
C ALA A 395 -8.56 -14.13 3.31
N SER A 396 -7.68 -14.91 3.92
CA SER A 396 -7.70 -16.38 3.92
C SER A 396 -8.35 -16.93 5.18
N MET A 397 -9.40 -17.75 5.01
CA MET A 397 -10.27 -18.25 6.08
C MET A 397 -11.04 -19.51 5.64
N ILE A 398 -11.67 -20.19 6.61
CA ILE A 398 -12.74 -21.15 6.30
C ILE A 398 -14.07 -20.39 6.37
N PRO A 399 -14.74 -20.09 5.24
CA PRO A 399 -15.97 -19.31 5.25
C PRO A 399 -17.12 -20.11 5.85
N THR A 400 -17.90 -19.47 6.72
CA THR A 400 -19.18 -20.01 7.17
C THR A 400 -20.29 -18.98 6.96
N TYR A 401 -21.45 -19.47 6.53
CA TYR A 401 -22.52 -18.65 5.98
C TYR A 401 -23.72 -18.59 6.91
N ILE A 402 -24.45 -17.47 6.82
CA ILE A 402 -25.78 -17.30 7.44
C ILE A 402 -26.71 -18.42 6.94
N SER A 403 -27.40 -19.07 7.86
CA SER A 403 -28.34 -20.15 7.55
C SER A 403 -29.57 -20.08 8.45
N ASN A 404 -30.76 -20.18 7.86
CA ASN A 404 -32.05 -20.13 8.57
C ASN A 404 -32.22 -18.89 9.49
N GLY A 405 -31.61 -17.75 9.12
CA GLY A 405 -31.66 -16.51 9.91
C GLY A 405 -30.74 -16.52 11.14
N GLN A 406 -29.74 -17.40 11.18
CA GLN A 406 -28.70 -17.43 12.22
C GLN A 406 -27.32 -17.34 11.57
N ALA A 407 -26.36 -16.72 12.26
CA ALA A 407 -24.95 -16.75 11.87
C ALA A 407 -24.41 -18.19 11.88
N GLY A 408 -23.41 -18.44 11.03
CA GLY A 408 -22.59 -19.64 11.06
C GLY A 408 -21.67 -19.68 12.30
N ARG A 409 -20.73 -20.64 12.30
CA ARG A 409 -19.67 -20.68 13.31
C ARG A 409 -18.51 -19.83 12.80
N GLY A 410 -18.16 -18.76 13.51
CA GLY A 410 -16.97 -17.99 13.17
C GLY A 410 -15.67 -18.82 13.16
N SER A 411 -14.69 -18.34 12.42
CA SER A 411 -13.39 -18.96 12.19
C SER A 411 -12.25 -17.96 12.34
N ASP A 412 -11.03 -18.46 12.56
CA ASP A 412 -9.81 -17.66 12.43
C ASP A 412 -9.60 -17.21 10.98
N VAL A 413 -9.00 -16.04 10.80
CA VAL A 413 -8.73 -15.42 9.49
C VAL A 413 -7.33 -14.81 9.45
N THR A 414 -6.66 -14.95 8.30
CA THR A 414 -5.39 -14.26 7.98
C THR A 414 -5.62 -13.31 6.81
N ILE A 415 -5.44 -12.02 7.03
CA ILE A 415 -5.36 -11.00 5.99
C ILE A 415 -3.92 -10.95 5.52
N SER A 416 -3.64 -11.33 4.28
CA SER A 416 -2.36 -11.03 3.62
C SER A 416 -2.46 -9.64 2.99
N TYR A 417 -1.50 -8.74 3.24
CA TYR A 417 -1.60 -7.33 2.84
C TYR A 417 -0.24 -6.77 2.42
N ASN A 418 -0.24 -6.00 1.33
CA ASN A 418 0.90 -5.17 0.94
C ASN A 418 0.57 -3.68 1.21
N PRO A 419 1.17 -3.02 2.22
CA PRO A 419 0.82 -1.66 2.63
C PRO A 419 1.29 -0.58 1.65
N SER A 420 2.14 -0.97 0.71
CA SER A 420 2.69 -0.11 -0.34
C SER A 420 1.93 -0.19 -1.67
N PHE A 421 0.94 -1.08 -1.75
CA PHE A 421 0.06 -1.12 -2.90
C PHE A 421 -0.98 -0.01 -2.78
N PHE A 422 -1.08 0.83 -3.80
CA PHE A 422 -2.15 1.81 -3.98
C PHE A 422 -2.42 1.96 -5.47
N LEU A 423 -3.62 2.41 -5.81
CA LEU A 423 -4.03 2.73 -7.19
C LEU A 423 -4.70 4.10 -7.19
N GLU A 424 -4.77 4.75 -8.35
CA GLU A 424 -5.52 6.01 -8.49
C GLU A 424 -6.97 5.88 -7.94
N GLN A 425 -7.59 4.70 -8.07
CA GLN A 425 -8.95 4.41 -7.64
C GLN A 425 -9.07 3.91 -6.17
N LEU A 426 -7.92 3.61 -5.55
CA LEU A 426 -7.73 3.19 -4.16
C LEU A 426 -6.64 4.06 -3.52
N PRO A 427 -6.88 5.38 -3.37
CA PRO A 427 -5.83 6.37 -3.05
C PRO A 427 -5.33 6.33 -1.60
N ALA A 428 -5.87 5.44 -0.77
CA ALA A 428 -5.54 5.29 0.63
C ALA A 428 -5.28 3.80 0.92
N PRO A 429 -4.04 3.37 1.22
CA PRO A 429 -3.73 1.97 1.52
C PRO A 429 -4.58 1.40 2.68
N SER A 430 -4.95 2.24 3.64
CA SER A 430 -5.85 1.85 4.72
C SER A 430 -7.25 1.40 4.25
N VAL A 431 -7.76 1.86 3.10
CA VAL A 431 -9.04 1.39 2.53
C VAL A 431 -8.92 -0.05 2.01
N ILE A 432 -7.73 -0.40 1.48
CA ILE A 432 -7.39 -1.76 1.05
C ILE A 432 -7.45 -2.70 2.25
N LEU A 433 -6.72 -2.35 3.32
CA LEU A 433 -6.77 -3.11 4.57
C LEU A 433 -8.20 -3.21 5.11
N TYR A 434 -8.99 -2.13 5.04
CA TYR A 434 -10.37 -2.13 5.54
C TYR A 434 -11.34 -3.02 4.74
N HIS A 435 -11.10 -3.20 3.44
CA HIS A 435 -11.84 -4.16 2.63
C HIS A 435 -11.63 -5.58 3.17
N GLU A 436 -10.37 -5.97 3.38
CA GLU A 436 -10.04 -7.29 3.93
C GLU A 436 -10.46 -7.45 5.39
N MET A 437 -10.46 -6.37 6.19
CA MET A 437 -11.07 -6.37 7.52
C MET A 437 -12.57 -6.60 7.47
N SER A 438 -13.27 -6.15 6.41
CA SER A 438 -14.71 -6.39 6.24
C SER A 438 -15.01 -7.87 5.93
N HIS A 439 -14.16 -8.53 5.14
CA HIS A 439 -14.18 -10.00 4.97
C HIS A 439 -13.83 -10.73 6.27
N ALA A 440 -12.80 -10.28 6.98
CA ALA A 440 -12.39 -10.85 8.26
C ALA A 440 -13.49 -10.75 9.33
N PHE A 441 -14.23 -9.65 9.38
CA PHE A 441 -15.42 -9.50 10.24
C PHE A 441 -16.44 -10.61 9.95
N ASN A 442 -16.73 -10.89 8.67
CA ASN A 442 -17.66 -11.95 8.31
C ASN A 442 -17.12 -13.35 8.64
N ALA A 443 -15.81 -13.58 8.55
CA ALA A 443 -15.18 -14.83 8.96
C ALA A 443 -15.28 -15.06 10.47
N VAL A 444 -14.86 -14.10 11.28
CA VAL A 444 -14.80 -14.27 12.75
C VAL A 444 -16.19 -14.28 13.41
N THR A 445 -17.22 -13.73 12.75
CA THR A 445 -18.62 -13.77 13.21
C THR A 445 -19.47 -14.86 12.54
N GLY A 446 -19.00 -15.47 11.44
CA GLY A 446 -19.76 -16.44 10.64
C GLY A 446 -20.94 -15.82 9.88
N THR A 447 -20.82 -14.56 9.46
CA THR A 447 -21.92 -13.76 8.89
C THR A 447 -21.85 -13.57 7.37
N PHE A 448 -21.09 -14.39 6.64
CA PHE A 448 -21.10 -14.35 5.17
C PHE A 448 -22.51 -14.64 4.63
N MET A 449 -22.96 -13.81 3.69
CA MET A 449 -24.19 -14.02 2.94
C MET A 449 -23.94 -15.04 1.82
N PRO A 450 -24.67 -16.17 1.76
CA PRO A 450 -24.47 -17.16 0.71
C PRO A 450 -25.07 -16.75 -0.64
N GLY A 451 -24.48 -17.25 -1.73
CA GLY A 451 -24.99 -17.09 -3.09
C GLY A 451 -24.38 -15.94 -3.89
N GLU A 452 -25.02 -15.63 -5.01
CA GLU A 452 -24.61 -14.62 -5.99
C GLU A 452 -25.71 -13.57 -6.17
N TYR A 453 -25.31 -12.36 -6.57
CA TYR A 453 -26.21 -11.24 -6.80
C TYR A 453 -27.00 -11.41 -8.10
N ASP A 454 -28.32 -11.32 -8.00
CA ASP A 454 -29.27 -11.50 -9.10
C ASP A 454 -29.42 -10.27 -10.02
N GLY A 455 -28.62 -9.22 -9.79
CA GLY A 455 -28.68 -7.96 -10.54
C GLY A 455 -29.81 -7.02 -10.12
N GLY A 456 -30.64 -7.42 -9.14
CA GLY A 456 -31.76 -6.64 -8.64
C GLY A 456 -32.73 -6.23 -9.75
N ALA A 457 -33.04 -4.92 -9.83
CA ALA A 457 -33.95 -4.39 -10.84
C ALA A 457 -33.39 -4.38 -12.27
N GLN A 458 -32.07 -4.54 -12.44
CA GLN A 458 -31.42 -4.57 -13.76
C GLN A 458 -31.19 -5.99 -14.29
N GLY A 459 -31.24 -7.01 -13.42
CA GLY A 459 -30.99 -8.40 -13.79
C GLY A 459 -29.59 -8.59 -14.40
N ASP A 460 -29.52 -9.37 -15.47
CA ASP A 460 -28.27 -9.68 -16.20
C ASP A 460 -27.56 -8.47 -16.84
N GLN A 461 -28.15 -7.27 -16.78
CA GLN A 461 -27.53 -6.03 -17.24
C GLN A 461 -26.76 -5.28 -16.14
N HIS A 462 -26.85 -5.70 -14.86
CA HIS A 462 -26.07 -5.09 -13.78
C HIS A 462 -24.58 -5.47 -13.91
N PRO A 463 -23.62 -4.56 -13.71
CA PRO A 463 -22.18 -4.87 -13.75
C PRO A 463 -21.70 -5.92 -12.73
N ASP A 464 -22.54 -6.26 -11.74
CA ASP A 464 -22.22 -7.20 -10.65
C ASP A 464 -23.12 -8.44 -10.70
N PHE A 465 -23.87 -8.67 -11.78
CA PHE A 465 -24.70 -9.86 -11.93
C PHE A 465 -23.84 -11.13 -11.88
N GLY A 466 -24.22 -12.10 -11.04
CA GLY A 466 -23.44 -13.32 -10.82
C GLY A 466 -22.22 -13.14 -9.91
N LEU A 467 -21.95 -11.93 -9.40
CA LEU A 467 -20.91 -11.73 -8.40
C LEU A 467 -21.33 -12.34 -7.06
N ILE A 468 -20.39 -13.03 -6.41
CA ILE A 468 -20.62 -13.62 -5.09
C ILE A 468 -21.00 -12.55 -4.06
N HIS A 469 -21.91 -12.89 -3.16
CA HIS A 469 -22.39 -11.97 -2.13
C HIS A 469 -21.31 -11.44 -1.16
N PRO A 470 -20.28 -12.20 -0.74
CA PRO A 470 -19.20 -11.71 0.12
C PRO A 470 -18.54 -10.42 -0.36
N GLU A 471 -18.19 -10.32 -1.65
CA GLU A 471 -17.55 -9.11 -2.19
C GLU A 471 -18.45 -7.87 -2.10
N ARG A 472 -19.74 -8.03 -2.44
CA ARG A 472 -20.72 -6.94 -2.28
C ARG A 472 -20.92 -6.59 -0.82
N GLN A 473 -20.90 -7.59 0.06
CA GLN A 473 -21.07 -7.46 1.49
C GLN A 473 -19.90 -6.67 2.12
N ALA A 474 -18.66 -6.94 1.72
CA ALA A 474 -17.46 -6.21 2.14
C ALA A 474 -17.44 -4.76 1.62
N VAL A 475 -17.80 -4.52 0.35
CA VAL A 475 -17.87 -3.14 -0.19
C VAL A 475 -18.98 -2.31 0.46
N GLY A 476 -20.02 -2.94 1.03
CA GLY A 476 -21.22 -2.24 1.52
C GLY A 476 -22.30 -2.05 0.45
N LEU A 477 -22.25 -2.86 -0.62
CA LEU A 477 -23.26 -2.89 -1.68
C LEU A 477 -24.41 -3.84 -1.31
N PRO A 478 -25.67 -3.52 -1.65
CA PRO A 478 -26.80 -4.41 -1.39
C PRO A 478 -26.66 -5.76 -2.10
N THR A 479 -26.81 -6.86 -1.36
CA THR A 479 -26.90 -8.23 -1.89
C THR A 479 -28.34 -8.63 -2.23
N SER A 480 -28.52 -9.76 -2.91
CA SER A 480 -29.84 -10.39 -3.12
C SER A 480 -30.22 -11.34 -1.98
N HIS A 481 -29.38 -11.46 -0.94
CA HIS A 481 -29.70 -12.22 0.26
C HIS A 481 -30.74 -11.46 1.13
N PRO A 482 -31.66 -12.15 1.83
CA PRO A 482 -32.56 -11.50 2.78
C PRO A 482 -31.80 -10.73 3.86
N PRO A 483 -32.33 -9.59 4.36
CA PRO A 483 -31.69 -8.85 5.43
C PRO A 483 -31.43 -9.71 6.67
N PHE A 484 -30.23 -9.60 7.23
CA PHE A 484 -29.79 -10.27 8.45
C PHE A 484 -29.75 -9.27 9.60
N ASP A 485 -30.09 -9.74 10.81
CA ASP A 485 -29.99 -8.98 12.07
C ASP A 485 -28.64 -9.29 12.70
N PHE A 486 -27.72 -8.32 12.66
CA PHE A 486 -26.38 -8.45 13.22
C PHE A 486 -26.34 -8.32 14.75
N GLY A 487 -27.50 -8.17 15.40
CA GLY A 487 -27.61 -7.70 16.78
C GLY A 487 -27.85 -6.19 16.84
N ASP A 488 -28.00 -5.68 18.05
CA ASP A 488 -28.21 -4.26 18.44
C ASP A 488 -29.36 -3.47 17.76
N GLY A 489 -30.02 -4.03 16.75
CA GLY A 489 -31.04 -3.38 15.91
C GLY A 489 -30.61 -3.14 14.45
N ARG A 490 -29.36 -3.47 14.08
CA ARG A 490 -28.84 -3.38 12.70
C ARG A 490 -29.34 -4.54 11.83
N VAL A 491 -30.38 -4.27 11.03
CA VAL A 491 -30.92 -5.23 10.04
C VAL A 491 -30.61 -4.76 8.61
N THR A 492 -29.79 -5.51 7.87
CA THR A 492 -29.27 -5.11 6.55
C THR A 492 -28.97 -6.31 5.64
N ASN A 493 -28.98 -6.12 4.32
CA ASN A 493 -28.57 -7.10 3.30
C ASN A 493 -27.15 -6.85 2.75
N THR A 494 -26.30 -6.26 3.59
CA THR A 494 -24.84 -6.14 3.43
C THR A 494 -24.25 -6.12 4.84
N ASN A 495 -22.98 -5.76 5.07
CA ASN A 495 -22.48 -5.57 6.44
C ASN A 495 -23.14 -4.33 7.09
N PRO A 496 -23.12 -4.22 8.44
CA PRO A 496 -23.35 -2.94 9.10
C PRO A 496 -22.46 -1.87 8.48
N TYR A 497 -23.02 -0.72 8.11
CA TYR A 497 -22.32 0.25 7.23
C TYR A 497 -20.91 0.68 7.69
N PRO A 498 -20.63 0.90 8.99
CA PRO A 498 -19.26 1.16 9.47
C PRO A 498 -18.25 0.03 9.19
N LEU A 499 -18.73 -1.20 8.97
CA LEU A 499 -17.94 -2.42 8.73
C LEU A 499 -17.87 -2.77 7.23
N THR A 500 -17.76 -1.73 6.39
CA THR A 500 -17.71 -1.84 4.92
C THR A 500 -16.67 -0.88 4.33
N GLU A 501 -16.16 -1.21 3.13
CA GLU A 501 -15.30 -0.31 2.35
C GLU A 501 -15.97 1.04 2.08
N ASN A 502 -17.23 1.07 1.64
CA ASN A 502 -17.95 2.32 1.40
C ASN A 502 -18.21 3.12 2.68
N GLY A 503 -18.25 2.48 3.85
CA GLY A 503 -18.27 3.16 5.15
C GLY A 503 -17.00 3.97 5.34
N ILE A 504 -15.83 3.32 5.35
CA ILE A 504 -14.56 4.04 5.58
C ILE A 504 -14.26 5.06 4.47
N ARG A 505 -14.67 4.79 3.21
CA ARG A 505 -14.56 5.77 2.11
C ARG A 505 -15.38 7.04 2.38
N GLU A 506 -16.61 6.93 2.87
CA GLU A 506 -17.42 8.10 3.24
C GLU A 506 -16.75 8.92 4.36
N GLU A 507 -16.17 8.23 5.35
CA GLU A 507 -15.46 8.86 6.48
C GLU A 507 -14.14 9.53 6.05
N MET A 508 -13.45 8.96 5.06
CA MET A 508 -12.26 9.52 4.39
C MET A 508 -12.60 10.53 3.28
N GLY A 509 -13.88 10.75 2.97
CA GLY A 509 -14.32 11.71 1.95
C GLY A 509 -14.02 11.30 0.52
N LEU A 510 -13.76 10.02 0.30
CA LEU A 510 -13.52 9.40 -0.99
C LEU A 510 -14.84 9.04 -1.68
N ASP A 511 -14.82 9.02 -3.02
CA ASP A 511 -15.96 8.56 -3.82
C ASP A 511 -16.34 7.12 -3.45
N LEU A 512 -17.63 6.87 -3.25
CA LEU A 512 -18.16 5.54 -2.95
C LEU A 512 -18.15 4.66 -4.20
N ARG A 513 -17.83 3.37 -4.04
CA ARG A 513 -17.97 2.38 -5.13
C ARG A 513 -19.45 2.15 -5.43
N PRO A 514 -19.93 2.39 -6.67
CA PRO A 514 -21.31 2.14 -7.07
C PRO A 514 -21.57 0.66 -7.43
N SER A 515 -20.50 -0.06 -7.78
CA SER A 515 -20.45 -1.47 -8.12
C SER A 515 -19.12 -2.06 -7.69
N TYR A 516 -18.98 -3.39 -7.72
CA TYR A 516 -17.70 -4.04 -7.45
C TYR A 516 -16.84 -4.06 -8.73
N ASN A 517 -17.42 -4.48 -9.86
CA ASN A 517 -16.72 -4.55 -11.15
C ASN A 517 -16.63 -3.22 -11.91
N GLY A 518 -17.17 -2.13 -11.34
CA GLY A 518 -17.25 -0.84 -12.01
C GLY A 518 -17.16 0.33 -11.03
N LEU A 519 -16.52 1.39 -11.51
CA LEU A 519 -16.47 2.73 -10.94
C LEU A 519 -17.29 3.67 -11.84
#